data_AF-A0A6N8JNX6-F1
#
_entry.id   AF-A0A6N8JNX6-F1
#
_cell.length_a   1.000
_cell.length_b   1.000
_cell.length_c   1.000
_cell.angle_alpha   90.00
_cell.angle_beta   90.00
_cell.angle_gamma   90.00
#
_symmetry.space_group_name_H-M   'P 1'
#
loop_
_entity.id
_entity.type
_entity.pdbx_description
1 polymer ?
#
loop_
_entity_poly.entity_id
_entity_poly.type
_entity_poly.pdbx_seq_one_letter_code
_entity_poly.pdbx_strand_id
1 'polypeptide(L)'
;MTRIGFYYDQTRCAGCKTCQVACKDKNRLGIGPVLRKVTSHQVGAYPAVKMYHVSASCNHCDAPACMAKCPTGAIAKNDDGTVVRDAEACIGCSTCVNACPFGHPAIDETTGLSVKCDGCAAWREAGYLPACVEACPYRALDFGDVDELAAKYGADLVHTLPAIGEGDTGPSTQIKARPVALTDAGAPLVL
;
A
#
# COMPACT_ATOMS: atom_id res chain seq x y z
N MET A 1 18.19 8.90 8.01
CA MET A 1 16.81 9.42 8.16
C MET A 1 15.93 8.22 8.42
N THR A 2 15.15 8.23 9.50
CA THR A 2 14.22 7.15 9.84
C THR A 2 13.18 7.04 8.73
N ARG A 3 12.98 5.83 8.21
CA ARG A 3 12.08 5.60 7.08
C ARG A 3 11.16 4.46 7.46
N ILE A 4 9.90 4.79 7.70
CA ILE A 4 8.92 3.77 8.08
C ILE A 4 8.12 3.28 6.88
N GLY A 5 7.73 2.01 6.91
CA GLY A 5 7.04 1.34 5.83
C GLY A 5 6.27 0.13 6.29
N PHE A 6 5.56 -0.49 5.34
CA PHE A 6 4.84 -1.74 5.58
C PHE A 6 5.73 -2.94 5.32
N TYR A 7 5.63 -3.95 6.17
CA TYR A 7 6.01 -5.31 5.82
C TYR A 7 4.76 -6.12 5.44
N TYR A 8 4.85 -6.94 4.40
CA TYR A 8 3.77 -7.82 3.95
C TYR A 8 4.27 -9.25 3.71
N ASP A 9 3.73 -10.20 4.48
CA ASP A 9 3.97 -11.63 4.29
C ASP A 9 2.90 -12.25 3.38
N GLN A 10 3.23 -12.38 2.11
CA GLN A 10 2.36 -12.99 1.11
C GLN A 10 2.13 -14.49 1.37
N THR A 11 3.02 -15.15 2.11
CA THR A 11 2.91 -16.58 2.42
C THR A 11 1.82 -16.83 3.47
N ARG A 12 1.50 -15.83 4.30
CA ARG A 12 0.45 -15.89 5.34
C ARG A 12 -0.88 -15.27 4.91
N CYS A 13 -0.89 -14.44 3.87
CA CYS A 13 -2.08 -13.74 3.45
C CYS A 13 -3.10 -14.71 2.82
N ALA A 14 -4.31 -14.77 3.38
CA ALA A 14 -5.43 -15.56 2.84
C ALA A 14 -6.43 -14.73 2.00
N GLY A 15 -6.11 -13.48 1.67
CA GLY A 15 -6.98 -12.66 0.83
C GLY A 15 -8.31 -12.23 1.44
N CYS A 16 -8.49 -12.36 2.77
CA CYS A 16 -9.77 -12.11 3.48
C CYS A 16 -10.32 -10.68 3.43
N LYS A 17 -9.54 -9.70 2.93
CA LYS A 17 -9.91 -8.27 2.82
C LYS A 17 -10.20 -7.53 4.13
N THR A 18 -9.96 -8.12 5.31
CA THR A 18 -10.16 -7.44 6.61
C THR A 18 -9.34 -6.14 6.72
N CYS A 19 -8.07 -6.18 6.30
CA CYS A 19 -7.20 -5.00 6.31
C CYS A 19 -7.71 -3.86 5.39
N GLN A 20 -8.42 -4.21 4.33
CA GLN A 20 -9.04 -3.26 3.40
C GLN A 20 -10.25 -2.59 4.07
N VAL A 21 -11.14 -3.39 4.68
CA VAL A 21 -12.32 -2.88 5.39
C VAL A 21 -11.92 -2.00 6.56
N ALA A 22 -10.97 -2.43 7.40
CA ALA A 22 -10.47 -1.65 8.54
C ALA A 22 -9.85 -0.31 8.11
N CYS A 23 -9.09 -0.31 7.01
CA CYS A 23 -8.52 0.92 6.46
C CYS A 23 -9.61 1.87 5.94
N LYS A 24 -10.65 1.33 5.30
CA LYS A 24 -11.79 2.11 4.82
C LYS A 24 -12.57 2.76 5.96
N ASP A 25 -12.87 1.96 6.99
CA ASP A 25 -13.61 2.37 8.19
C ASP A 25 -12.87 3.46 8.97
N LYS A 26 -11.59 3.23 9.31
CA LYS A 26 -10.74 4.22 10.01
C LYS A 26 -10.71 5.56 9.29
N ASN A 27 -10.68 5.55 7.96
CA ASN A 27 -10.59 6.77 7.15
C ASN A 27 -11.97 7.32 6.74
N ARG A 28 -13.08 6.70 7.17
CA ARG A 28 -14.46 7.09 6.83
C ARG A 28 -14.69 7.29 5.33
N LEU A 29 -14.11 6.41 4.52
CA LEU A 29 -14.18 6.56 3.06
C LEU A 29 -15.53 6.10 2.53
N GLY A 30 -16.12 6.90 1.64
CA GLY A 30 -17.37 6.57 0.93
C GLY A 30 -17.24 5.39 -0.05
N ILE A 31 -18.27 5.13 -0.83
CA ILE A 31 -18.23 4.16 -1.93
C ILE A 31 -17.21 4.66 -2.97
N GLY A 32 -16.26 3.83 -3.40
CA GLY A 32 -15.19 4.23 -4.33
C GLY A 32 -13.79 3.97 -3.79
N PRO A 33 -13.15 4.90 -3.04
CA PRO A 33 -11.75 4.78 -2.66
C PRO A 33 -11.43 3.55 -1.81
N VAL A 34 -10.30 2.92 -2.14
CA VAL A 34 -9.73 1.77 -1.43
C VAL A 34 -8.22 1.98 -1.23
N LEU A 35 -7.83 2.51 -0.07
CA LEU A 35 -6.45 2.92 0.21
C LEU A 35 -5.48 1.76 0.48
N ARG A 36 -6.00 0.65 1.01
CA ARG A 36 -5.32 -0.64 1.01
C ARG A 36 -6.21 -1.63 0.26
N LYS A 37 -5.73 -2.12 -0.87
CA LYS A 37 -6.49 -2.99 -1.78
C LYS A 37 -5.95 -4.41 -1.70
N VAL A 38 -6.87 -5.37 -1.58
CA VAL A 38 -6.53 -6.80 -1.66
C VAL A 38 -7.04 -7.36 -2.99
N THR A 39 -6.12 -7.94 -3.77
CA THR A 39 -6.43 -8.64 -5.03
C THR A 39 -5.97 -10.09 -4.94
N SER A 40 -6.69 -10.98 -5.64
CA SER A 40 -6.36 -12.40 -5.75
C SER A 40 -5.98 -12.68 -7.19
N HIS A 41 -4.94 -13.49 -7.40
CA HIS A 41 -4.39 -13.77 -8.72
C HIS A 41 -4.25 -15.27 -8.91
N GLN A 42 -4.65 -15.74 -10.08
CA GLN A 42 -4.49 -17.12 -10.52
C GLN A 42 -3.31 -17.23 -11.48
N VAL A 43 -2.48 -18.25 -11.28
CA VAL A 43 -1.30 -18.55 -12.11
C VAL A 43 -1.26 -20.02 -12.49
N GLY A 44 -0.57 -20.31 -13.59
CA GLY A 44 -0.51 -21.65 -14.18
C GLY A 44 -1.80 -22.05 -14.90
N ALA A 45 -1.83 -23.31 -15.37
CA ALA A 45 -2.94 -23.88 -16.12
C ALA A 45 -3.38 -25.21 -15.51
N TYR A 46 -4.62 -25.62 -15.76
CA TYR A 46 -5.15 -26.90 -15.28
C TYR A 46 -4.27 -28.08 -15.74
N PRO A 47 -3.92 -29.05 -14.87
CA PRO A 47 -4.36 -29.20 -13.46
C PRO A 47 -3.46 -28.52 -12.42
N ALA A 48 -2.39 -27.83 -12.82
CA ALA A 48 -1.38 -27.24 -11.94
C ALA A 48 -1.62 -25.74 -11.64
N VAL A 49 -2.89 -25.37 -11.41
CA VAL A 49 -3.27 -24.00 -11.06
C VAL A 49 -2.83 -23.67 -9.64
N LYS A 50 -2.29 -22.46 -9.44
CA LYS A 50 -2.00 -21.90 -8.12
C LYS A 50 -2.70 -20.55 -7.96
N MET A 51 -2.81 -20.10 -6.72
CA MET A 51 -3.35 -18.79 -6.38
C MET A 51 -2.42 -18.08 -5.40
N TYR A 52 -2.35 -16.76 -5.50
CA TYR A 52 -1.79 -15.92 -4.46
C TYR A 52 -2.62 -14.65 -4.27
N HIS A 53 -2.38 -13.95 -3.16
CA HIS A 53 -3.04 -12.69 -2.86
C HIS A 53 -2.01 -11.57 -2.80
N VAL A 54 -2.44 -10.36 -3.05
CA VAL A 54 -1.64 -9.14 -2.90
C VAL A 54 -2.43 -8.20 -2.01
N SER A 55 -1.81 -7.69 -0.94
CA SER A 55 -2.34 -6.57 -0.16
C SER A 55 -1.42 -5.38 -0.35
N ALA A 56 -1.87 -4.39 -1.12
CA ALA A 56 -1.08 -3.22 -1.47
C ALA A 56 -1.72 -1.93 -0.95
N SER A 57 -0.89 -1.00 -0.49
CA SER A 57 -1.26 0.37 -0.09
C SER A 57 -0.11 1.31 -0.46
N CYS A 58 -0.27 2.62 -0.26
CA CYS A 58 0.79 3.60 -0.54
C CYS A 58 2.15 3.12 -0.01
N ASN A 59 3.14 3.10 -0.89
CA ASN A 59 4.49 2.67 -0.58
C ASN A 59 5.30 3.70 0.21
N HIS A 60 4.77 4.91 0.43
CA HIS A 60 5.48 6.04 1.05
C HIS A 60 6.91 6.18 0.51
N CYS A 61 7.00 6.25 -0.83
CA CYS A 61 8.26 6.13 -1.55
C CYS A 61 9.31 7.18 -1.14
N ASP A 62 10.58 6.89 -1.39
CA ASP A 62 11.67 7.78 -1.07
C ASP A 62 11.69 9.02 -1.98
N ALA A 63 11.49 8.80 -3.28
CA ALA A 63 11.28 9.81 -4.31
C ALA A 63 9.84 9.72 -4.85
N PRO A 64 8.83 10.30 -4.16
CA PRO A 64 7.44 10.06 -4.52
C PRO A 64 7.06 10.83 -5.79
N ALA A 65 6.80 10.11 -6.88
CA ALA A 65 6.31 10.71 -8.13
C ALA A 65 5.03 11.55 -7.94
N CYS A 66 4.12 11.09 -7.06
CA CYS A 66 2.90 11.82 -6.72
C CYS A 66 3.18 13.18 -6.06
N MET A 67 4.24 13.29 -5.26
CA MET A 67 4.66 14.54 -4.61
C MET A 67 5.25 15.49 -5.64
N ALA A 68 6.21 15.00 -6.44
CA ALA A 68 6.91 15.79 -7.46
C ALA A 68 5.99 16.37 -8.54
N LYS A 69 4.82 15.75 -8.77
CA LYS A 69 3.83 16.20 -9.77
C LYS A 69 2.67 16.98 -9.18
N CYS A 70 2.60 17.20 -7.86
CA CYS A 70 1.50 17.94 -7.27
C CYS A 70 1.65 19.46 -7.55
N PRO A 71 0.72 20.08 -8.31
CA PRO A 71 0.90 21.48 -8.73
C PRO A 71 0.71 22.50 -7.59
N THR A 72 0.02 22.11 -6.51
CA THR A 72 -0.25 22.99 -5.36
C THR A 72 0.64 22.72 -4.16
N GLY A 73 1.51 21.70 -4.22
CA GLY A 73 2.30 21.28 -3.06
C GLY A 73 1.49 20.56 -1.97
N ALA A 74 0.26 20.12 -2.26
CA ALA A 74 -0.61 19.44 -1.29
C ALA A 74 -0.11 18.05 -0.83
N ILE A 75 0.93 17.50 -1.46
CA ILE A 75 1.54 16.24 -1.04
C ILE A 75 2.92 16.57 -0.49
N ALA A 76 3.22 16.06 0.70
CA ALA A 76 4.47 16.29 1.40
C ALA A 76 4.99 14.98 2.02
N LYS A 77 6.26 14.98 2.40
CA LYS A 77 6.90 13.88 3.13
C LYS A 77 7.19 14.35 4.55
N ASN A 78 6.75 13.57 5.52
CA ASN A 78 7.03 13.81 6.94
C ASN A 78 8.45 13.35 7.30
N ASP A 79 8.92 13.74 8.48
CA ASP A 79 10.24 13.36 9.01
C ASP A 79 10.42 11.85 9.17
N ASP A 80 9.34 11.11 9.39
CA ASP A 80 9.32 9.63 9.47
C ASP A 80 9.33 8.95 8.08
N GLY A 81 9.37 9.74 7.00
CA GLY A 81 9.35 9.28 5.62
C GLY A 81 7.95 9.04 5.06
N THR A 82 6.88 9.16 5.85
CA THR A 82 5.52 8.98 5.34
C THR A 82 5.13 10.12 4.39
N VAL A 83 4.75 9.76 3.18
CA VAL A 83 4.19 10.70 2.21
C VAL A 83 2.70 10.89 2.48
N VAL A 84 2.29 12.10 2.86
CA VAL A 84 0.92 12.46 3.25
C VAL A 84 0.30 13.48 2.30
N ARG A 85 -1.00 13.76 2.45
CA ARG A 85 -1.71 14.78 1.68
C ARG A 85 -2.41 15.76 2.62
N ASP A 86 -2.16 17.04 2.42
CA ASP A 86 -2.93 18.14 2.96
C ASP A 86 -4.25 18.27 2.18
N ALA A 87 -5.39 18.22 2.89
CA ALA A 87 -6.69 18.33 2.27
C ALA A 87 -7.05 19.78 1.90
N GLU A 88 -6.55 20.77 2.64
CA GLU A 88 -6.87 22.19 2.42
C GLU A 88 -6.17 22.73 1.17
N ALA A 89 -4.93 22.28 0.92
CA ALA A 89 -4.18 22.63 -0.29
C ALA A 89 -4.56 21.80 -1.53
N CYS A 90 -5.35 20.74 -1.37
CA CYS A 90 -5.70 19.83 -2.46
C CYS A 90 -6.84 20.40 -3.32
N ILE A 91 -6.63 20.46 -4.63
CA ILE A 91 -7.62 20.96 -5.60
C ILE A 91 -8.29 19.84 -6.42
N GLY A 92 -8.10 18.57 -6.07
CA GLY A 92 -8.78 17.46 -6.76
C GLY A 92 -8.33 17.16 -8.20
N CYS A 93 -7.21 17.73 -8.67
CA CYS A 93 -6.79 17.67 -10.08
C CYS A 93 -6.36 16.28 -10.61
N SER A 94 -6.37 15.23 -9.78
CA SER A 94 -5.97 13.85 -10.14
C SER A 94 -4.53 13.63 -10.63
N THR A 95 -3.67 14.65 -10.67
CA THR A 95 -2.28 14.49 -11.15
C THR A 95 -1.50 13.46 -10.34
N CYS A 96 -1.71 13.41 -9.02
CA CYS A 96 -1.08 12.43 -8.15
C CYS A 96 -1.55 10.99 -8.40
N VAL A 97 -2.82 10.80 -8.79
CA VAL A 97 -3.40 9.50 -9.16
C VAL A 97 -2.70 8.97 -10.41
N ASN A 98 -2.58 9.83 -11.44
CA ASN A 98 -1.96 9.46 -12.70
C ASN A 98 -0.43 9.31 -12.61
N ALA A 99 0.21 10.03 -11.69
CA ALA A 99 1.67 10.00 -11.52
C ALA A 99 2.17 8.81 -10.68
N CYS A 100 1.31 8.17 -9.89
CA CYS A 100 1.75 7.07 -9.03
C CYS A 100 1.91 5.78 -9.85
N PRO A 101 3.12 5.20 -9.97
CA PRO A 101 3.33 3.99 -10.77
C PRO A 101 2.60 2.75 -10.22
N PHE A 102 2.17 2.81 -8.95
CA PHE A 102 1.47 1.73 -8.25
C PHE A 102 -0.04 1.97 -8.11
N GLY A 103 -0.55 3.10 -8.64
CA GLY A 103 -1.98 3.43 -8.62
C GLY A 103 -2.61 3.55 -7.22
N HIS A 104 -1.87 4.02 -6.22
CA HIS A 104 -2.36 4.07 -4.82
C HIS A 104 -3.23 5.29 -4.45
N PRO A 105 -2.92 6.53 -4.88
CA PRO A 105 -3.83 7.64 -4.66
C PRO A 105 -5.12 7.44 -5.45
N ALA A 106 -6.24 7.86 -4.89
CA ALA A 106 -7.55 7.86 -5.55
C ALA A 106 -8.19 9.23 -5.41
N ILE A 107 -9.27 9.47 -6.14
CA ILE A 107 -10.20 10.58 -5.88
C ILE A 107 -11.37 10.05 -5.08
N ASP A 108 -11.72 10.74 -4.01
CA ASP A 108 -12.99 10.52 -3.33
C ASP A 108 -14.06 11.33 -4.06
N GLU A 109 -14.97 10.62 -4.73
CA GLU A 109 -16.06 11.21 -5.51
C GLU A 109 -17.01 12.07 -4.66
N THR A 110 -17.09 11.83 -3.35
CA THR A 110 -17.95 12.60 -2.45
C THR A 110 -17.36 13.97 -2.17
N THR A 111 -16.03 14.07 -2.03
CA THR A 111 -15.34 15.33 -1.70
C THR A 111 -14.73 16.01 -2.92
N GLY A 112 -14.54 15.28 -4.02
CA GLY A 112 -13.77 15.71 -5.18
C GLY A 112 -12.25 15.78 -4.93
N LEU A 113 -11.78 15.40 -3.74
CA LEU A 113 -10.38 15.54 -3.34
C LEU A 113 -9.61 14.22 -3.49
N SER A 114 -8.29 14.33 -3.62
CA SER A 114 -7.46 13.13 -3.57
C SER A 114 -7.42 12.55 -2.16
N VAL A 115 -7.47 11.22 -2.08
CA VAL A 115 -7.24 10.45 -0.87
C VAL A 115 -6.12 9.45 -1.09
N LYS A 116 -5.28 9.28 -0.07
CA LYS A 116 -4.17 8.33 -0.05
C LYS A 116 -3.94 7.84 1.37
N CYS A 117 -3.27 6.69 1.51
CA CYS A 117 -2.81 6.25 2.83
C CYS A 117 -1.85 7.28 3.44
N ASP A 118 -2.06 7.56 4.72
CA ASP A 118 -1.30 8.49 5.57
C ASP A 118 -0.37 7.77 6.56
N GLY A 119 -0.18 6.44 6.38
CA GLY A 119 0.52 5.60 7.35
C GLY A 119 -0.18 5.55 8.71
N CYS A 120 -1.46 5.95 8.81
CA CYS A 120 -2.21 6.06 10.06
C CYS A 120 -1.50 6.91 11.13
N ALA A 121 -0.89 8.04 10.74
CA ALA A 121 -0.11 8.90 11.64
C ALA A 121 -0.79 9.19 12.99
N ALA A 122 -2.04 9.66 12.97
CA ALA A 122 -2.80 9.95 14.20
C ALA A 122 -3.04 8.72 15.10
N TRP A 123 -3.16 7.52 14.53
CA TRP A 123 -3.26 6.28 15.34
C TRP A 123 -1.92 5.91 15.96
N ARG A 124 -0.83 6.07 15.22
CA ARG A 124 0.52 5.81 15.72
C ARG A 124 0.91 6.77 16.84
N GLU A 125 0.56 8.04 16.71
CA GLU A 125 0.72 9.04 17.78
C GLU A 125 -0.05 8.66 19.05
N ALA A 126 -1.20 7.98 18.90
CA ALA A 126 -1.98 7.45 20.01
C ALA A 126 -1.50 6.07 20.53
N GLY A 127 -0.39 5.54 20.01
CA GLY A 127 0.22 4.28 20.47
C GLY A 127 -0.32 3.00 19.81
N TYR A 128 -1.15 3.12 18.76
CA TYR A 128 -1.67 1.97 18.01
C TYR A 128 -0.85 1.70 16.75
N LEU A 129 -0.89 0.48 16.23
CA LEU A 129 -0.40 0.19 14.87
C LEU A 129 -1.42 0.70 13.84
N PRO A 130 -1.04 0.84 12.55
CA PRO A 130 -1.99 1.16 11.50
C PRO A 130 -3.18 0.20 11.46
N ALA A 131 -4.38 0.71 11.16
CA ALA A 131 -5.63 -0.07 11.18
C ALA A 131 -5.59 -1.39 10.40
N CYS A 132 -4.92 -1.36 9.25
CA CYS A 132 -4.77 -2.53 8.41
C CYS A 132 -3.86 -3.61 9.02
N VAL A 133 -2.90 -3.22 9.86
CA VAL A 133 -1.99 -4.11 10.58
C VAL A 133 -2.71 -4.74 11.76
N GLU A 134 -3.31 -3.93 12.63
CA GLU A 134 -4.09 -4.38 13.80
C GLU A 134 -5.18 -5.38 13.41
N ALA A 135 -5.90 -5.07 12.32
CA ALA A 135 -7.04 -5.87 11.90
C ALA A 135 -6.64 -7.15 11.14
N CYS A 136 -5.36 -7.44 10.88
CA CYS A 136 -4.96 -8.60 10.09
C CYS A 136 -5.02 -9.90 10.93
N PRO A 137 -6.01 -10.80 10.72
CA PRO A 137 -6.14 -11.99 11.57
C PRO A 137 -4.99 -12.99 11.36
N TYR A 138 -4.32 -12.93 10.22
CA TYR A 138 -3.19 -13.81 9.87
C TYR A 138 -1.83 -13.23 10.27
N ARG A 139 -1.79 -12.01 10.83
CA ARG A 139 -0.55 -11.27 11.13
C ARG A 139 0.42 -11.28 9.93
N ALA A 140 -0.16 -11.05 8.76
CA ALA A 140 0.54 -10.97 7.49
C ALA A 140 1.07 -9.56 7.20
N LEU A 141 0.81 -8.59 8.07
CA LEU A 141 1.23 -7.21 7.94
C LEU A 141 1.97 -6.79 9.20
N ASP A 142 2.98 -5.94 9.02
CA ASP A 142 3.64 -5.19 10.08
C ASP A 142 3.95 -3.77 9.57
N PHE A 143 4.29 -2.85 10.48
CA PHE A 143 4.63 -1.46 10.13
C PHE A 143 5.64 -0.89 11.12
N GLY A 144 6.69 -0.27 10.59
CA GLY A 144 7.80 0.21 11.41
C GLY A 144 8.95 0.70 10.54
N ASP A 145 10.11 0.92 11.15
CA ASP A 145 11.32 1.29 10.43
C ASP A 145 11.73 0.17 9.45
N VAL A 146 12.07 0.55 8.22
CA VAL A 146 12.33 -0.38 7.11
C VAL A 146 13.57 -1.24 7.38
N ASP A 147 14.59 -0.72 8.05
CA ASP A 147 15.81 -1.46 8.36
C ASP A 147 15.56 -2.44 9.51
N GLU A 148 14.79 -2.02 10.52
CA GLU A 148 14.37 -2.91 11.61
C GLU A 148 13.46 -4.05 11.11
N LEU A 149 12.54 -3.75 10.19
CA LEU A 149 11.69 -4.75 9.57
C LEU A 149 12.51 -5.75 8.73
N ALA A 150 13.51 -5.27 7.97
CA ALA A 150 14.44 -6.14 7.24
C ALA A 150 15.21 -7.07 8.19
N ALA A 151 15.74 -6.52 9.28
CA ALA A 151 16.46 -7.29 10.29
C ALA A 151 15.56 -8.35 10.95
N LYS A 152 14.29 -8.01 11.22
CA LYS A 152 13.31 -8.89 11.86
C LYS A 152 12.84 -10.03 10.94
N TYR A 153 12.60 -9.76 9.66
CA TYR A 153 11.95 -10.69 8.75
C TYR A 153 12.88 -11.37 7.74
N GLY A 154 14.13 -10.92 7.65
CA GLY A 154 15.17 -11.48 6.79
C GLY A 154 15.43 -10.63 5.54
N ALA A 155 16.46 -11.01 4.79
CA ALA A 155 16.95 -10.25 3.63
C ALA A 155 16.20 -10.51 2.32
N ASP A 156 15.45 -11.62 2.21
CA ASP A 156 14.76 -12.03 0.98
C ASP A 156 13.41 -11.29 0.79
N LEU A 157 13.45 -9.96 0.88
CA LEU A 157 12.31 -9.08 0.75
C LEU A 157 12.40 -8.30 -0.55
N VAL A 158 11.27 -8.18 -1.25
CA VAL A 158 11.15 -7.35 -2.45
C VAL A 158 10.28 -6.13 -2.18
N HIS A 159 10.46 -5.08 -2.96
CA HIS A 159 9.70 -3.83 -2.80
C HIS A 159 8.51 -3.72 -3.76
N THR A 160 8.42 -4.63 -4.71
CA THR A 160 7.32 -4.71 -5.66
C THR A 160 7.11 -6.12 -6.20
N LEU A 161 6.00 -6.33 -6.90
CA LEU A 161 5.63 -7.53 -7.62
C LEU A 161 5.09 -7.13 -9.01
N PRO A 162 5.19 -8.00 -10.02
CA PRO A 162 4.54 -7.82 -11.32
C PRO A 162 3.05 -7.43 -11.21
N ALA A 163 2.33 -7.99 -10.24
CA ALA A 163 0.91 -7.67 -10.00
C ALA A 163 0.63 -6.31 -9.33
N ILE A 164 1.66 -5.60 -8.85
CA ILE A 164 1.55 -4.27 -8.22
C ILE A 164 2.02 -3.16 -9.19
N GLY A 165 2.99 -3.47 -10.05
CA GLY A 165 3.62 -2.52 -10.97
C GLY A 165 4.99 -2.05 -10.48
N GLU A 166 5.78 -1.42 -11.35
CA GLU A 166 7.16 -1.04 -11.05
C GLU A 166 7.37 0.47 -11.21
N GLY A 167 8.38 1.01 -10.52
CA GLY A 167 8.76 2.41 -10.67
C GLY A 167 9.98 2.77 -9.84
N ASP A 168 10.86 3.58 -10.43
CA ASP A 168 12.08 4.08 -9.79
C ASP A 168 11.76 5.23 -8.82
N THR A 169 11.17 4.85 -7.68
CA THR A 169 10.72 5.80 -6.63
C THR A 169 11.25 5.43 -5.25
N GLY A 170 11.93 4.30 -5.11
CA GLY A 170 12.31 3.72 -3.81
C GLY A 170 11.09 3.43 -2.92
N PRO A 171 10.31 2.36 -3.15
CA PRO A 171 9.17 2.00 -2.29
C PRO A 171 9.61 1.59 -0.88
N SER A 172 8.90 2.04 0.17
CA SER A 172 9.22 1.70 1.58
C SER A 172 8.56 0.40 2.04
N THR A 173 7.65 -0.14 1.24
CA THR A 173 7.03 -1.43 1.49
C THR A 173 8.03 -2.56 1.24
N GLN A 174 8.09 -3.53 2.14
CA GLN A 174 8.84 -4.78 2.00
C GLN A 174 7.88 -5.96 1.94
N ILE A 175 8.13 -6.89 1.02
CA ILE A 175 7.23 -8.00 0.73
C ILE A 175 8.01 -9.30 0.80
N LYS A 176 7.58 -10.21 1.68
CA LYS A 176 7.97 -11.61 1.61
C LYS A 176 7.08 -12.30 0.58
N ALA A 177 7.58 -12.39 -0.63
CA ALA A 177 6.83 -12.89 -1.78
C ALA A 177 6.79 -14.43 -1.82
N ARG A 178 5.71 -14.97 -2.38
CA ARG A 178 5.70 -16.35 -2.87
C ARG A 178 6.53 -16.41 -4.16
N PRO A 179 7.32 -17.48 -4.40
CA PRO A 179 8.16 -17.57 -5.59
C PRO A 179 7.42 -17.32 -6.91
N VAL A 180 6.19 -17.83 -7.05
CA VAL A 180 5.40 -17.65 -8.27
C VAL A 180 4.98 -16.19 -8.52
N ALA A 181 4.79 -15.41 -7.45
CA ALA A 181 4.40 -14.01 -7.56
C ALA A 181 5.56 -13.11 -8.00
N LEU A 182 6.82 -13.58 -7.92
CA LEU A 182 7.99 -12.84 -8.40
C LEU A 182 8.10 -12.85 -9.92
N THR A 183 7.56 -13.89 -10.57
CA THR A 183 7.76 -14.13 -12.01
C THR A 183 6.48 -14.03 -12.82
N ASP A 184 5.31 -14.12 -12.19
CA ASP A 184 4.02 -14.17 -12.88
C ASP A 184 2.99 -13.30 -12.14
N ALA A 185 2.50 -12.25 -12.81
CA ALA A 185 1.44 -11.38 -12.30
C ALA A 185 0.11 -12.13 -12.11
N GLY A 186 -0.09 -13.22 -12.86
CA GLY A 186 -1.33 -13.96 -12.89
C GLY A 186 -2.51 -13.19 -13.46
N ALA A 187 -3.61 -13.91 -13.67
CA ALA A 187 -4.90 -13.33 -14.01
C ALA A 187 -5.61 -12.90 -12.71
N PRO A 188 -6.05 -11.64 -12.58
CA PRO A 188 -6.85 -11.22 -11.44
C PRO A 188 -8.16 -12.02 -11.37
N LEU A 189 -8.47 -12.56 -10.20
CA LEU A 189 -9.74 -13.19 -9.91
C LEU A 189 -10.77 -12.13 -9.55
N VAL A 190 -11.82 -12.04 -10.36
CA VAL A 190 -13.01 -11.26 -10.04
C VAL A 190 -13.96 -12.18 -9.28
N LEU A 191 -13.97 -12.02 -7.96
CA LEU A 191 -14.86 -12.71 -7.03
C LEU A 191 -16.01 -11.80 -6.62
#